data_AF-A0A953Z727-F1
#
_entry.id   AF-A0A953Z727-F1
#
_cell.length_a   1.000
_cell.length_b   1.000
_cell.length_c   1.000
_cell.angle_alpha   90.00
_cell.angle_beta   90.00
_cell.angle_gamma   90.00
#
_symmetry.space_group_name_H-M   'P 1'
#
loop_
_entity.id
_entity.type
_entity.pdbx_description
1 polymer ?
#
loop_
_entity_poly.entity_id
_entity_poly.type
_entity_poly.pdbx_seq_one_letter_code
_entity_poly.pdbx_strand_id
1 'polypeptide(L)'
;MVEGGPLSEQAFKDWSKDVVLFCHITSRVDSDPYQDLLGKKGGQGFPHFAVMNGEGKVLKVHQGARDVDGFRDSVAEATETSVRLGNLAAAAAKGDKAAAKELFFLQLELGHLEYGQAVEASKQLDLSDEEKSGLKGRLATLKVNEVLSGIKTRDEFMTVAAPAFVKMADEGEIPTNEDLLQPFWISQMDWAEQEKDVRVFRRALEVLEKMFGDNPRAKRFFDRRREVLEKLEGGGADEDGEE
;
A
#
# COMPACT_ATOMS: atom_id res chain seq x y z
N MET A 1 13.01 -20.42 7.54
CA MET A 1 14.21 -19.74 7.01
C MET A 1 14.36 -20.21 5.56
N VAL A 2 14.57 -19.32 4.60
CA VAL A 2 14.59 -19.71 3.17
C VAL A 2 16.01 -20.09 2.71
N GLU A 3 17.03 -19.41 3.24
CA GLU A 3 18.43 -19.78 3.01
C GLU A 3 18.73 -21.12 3.69
N GLY A 4 19.18 -22.12 2.90
CA GLY A 4 19.42 -23.50 3.34
C GLY A 4 18.21 -24.44 3.29
N GLY A 5 17.06 -23.97 2.82
CA GLY A 5 15.84 -24.76 2.64
C GLY A 5 15.49 -24.95 1.16
N PRO A 6 14.28 -24.53 0.72
CA PRO A 6 13.73 -24.88 -0.59
C PRO A 6 14.62 -24.47 -1.77
N LEU A 7 15.38 -23.37 -1.66
CA LEU A 7 16.26 -22.90 -2.73
C LEU A 7 17.48 -23.79 -3.00
N SER A 8 17.77 -24.75 -2.11
CA SER A 8 18.89 -25.69 -2.24
C SER A 8 18.45 -27.11 -2.63
N GLU A 9 17.15 -27.34 -2.80
CA GLU A 9 16.59 -28.65 -3.11
C GLU A 9 16.67 -28.98 -4.61
N GLN A 10 16.77 -30.28 -4.93
CA GLN A 10 16.74 -30.73 -6.33
C GLN A 10 15.41 -30.33 -7.02
N ALA A 11 14.30 -30.33 -6.29
CA ALA A 11 13.00 -29.88 -6.80
C ALA A 11 13.04 -28.42 -7.28
N PHE A 12 13.73 -27.54 -6.56
CA PHE A 12 13.91 -26.14 -6.98
C PHE A 12 14.80 -26.03 -8.22
N LYS A 13 15.87 -26.82 -8.31
CA LYS A 13 16.71 -26.88 -9.51
C LYS A 13 15.92 -27.33 -10.74
N ASP A 14 14.99 -28.25 -10.58
CA ASP A 14 14.16 -28.70 -11.69
C ASP A 14 13.10 -27.68 -12.08
N TRP A 15 12.40 -27.09 -11.10
CA TRP A 15 11.42 -26.03 -11.34
C TRP A 15 12.04 -24.75 -11.93
N SER A 16 13.25 -24.38 -11.51
CA SER A 16 13.93 -23.15 -12.00
C SER A 16 14.26 -23.16 -13.49
N LYS A 17 14.14 -24.30 -14.18
CA LYS A 17 14.27 -24.38 -15.64
C LYS A 17 13.10 -23.74 -16.38
N ASP A 18 11.95 -23.59 -15.72
CA ASP A 18 10.73 -23.05 -16.31
C ASP A 18 10.59 -21.53 -16.11
N VAL A 19 11.52 -20.91 -15.38
CA VAL A 19 11.46 -19.50 -14.99
C VAL A 19 12.82 -18.81 -15.13
N VAL A 20 12.81 -17.47 -15.21
CA VAL A 20 14.02 -16.67 -15.06
C VAL A 20 14.15 -16.24 -13.61
N LEU A 21 15.14 -16.78 -12.92
CA LEU A 21 15.44 -16.39 -11.54
C LEU A 21 16.20 -15.05 -11.51
N PHE A 22 15.71 -14.13 -10.69
CA PHE A 22 16.35 -12.83 -10.45
C PHE A 22 16.47 -12.61 -8.94
N CYS A 23 17.66 -12.26 -8.48
CA CYS A 23 17.92 -11.93 -7.08
C CYS A 23 18.35 -10.46 -6.99
N HIS A 24 17.61 -9.69 -6.20
CA HIS A 24 17.95 -8.32 -5.87
C HIS A 24 18.49 -8.26 -4.44
N ILE A 25 19.60 -7.54 -4.27
CA ILE A 25 20.17 -7.22 -2.96
C ILE A 25 20.04 -5.72 -2.76
N THR A 26 19.34 -5.30 -1.71
CA THR A 26 19.25 -3.87 -1.34
C THR A 26 20.52 -3.47 -0.61
N SER A 27 21.50 -2.94 -1.34
CA SER A 27 22.87 -2.75 -0.85
C SER A 27 23.08 -1.51 0.04
N ARG A 28 22.13 -0.56 0.06
CA ARG A 28 22.22 0.75 0.77
C ARG A 28 23.38 1.67 0.34
N VAL A 29 24.05 1.37 -0.76
CA VAL A 29 24.99 2.24 -1.49
C VAL A 29 24.27 3.22 -2.43
N ASP A 30 24.27 4.52 -2.12
CA ASP A 30 23.57 5.57 -2.88
C ASP A 30 23.83 5.57 -4.42
N SER A 31 25.01 5.12 -4.86
CA SER A 31 25.36 5.07 -6.28
C SER A 31 24.82 3.85 -7.04
N ASP A 32 24.22 2.87 -6.34
CA ASP A 32 23.66 1.68 -6.96
C ASP A 32 22.28 2.03 -7.58
N PRO A 33 22.08 1.84 -8.90
CA PRO A 33 20.84 2.22 -9.57
C PRO A 33 19.61 1.42 -9.11
N TYR A 34 19.81 0.30 -8.41
CA TYR A 34 18.74 -0.60 -7.99
C TYR A 34 18.48 -0.60 -6.48
N GLN A 35 19.05 0.33 -5.73
CA GLN A 35 18.82 0.49 -4.27
C GLN A 35 17.33 0.35 -3.89
N ASP A 36 16.48 1.09 -4.59
CA ASP A 36 15.06 1.23 -4.26
C ASP A 36 14.17 0.19 -4.96
N LEU A 37 14.76 -0.82 -5.62
CA LEU A 37 14.01 -1.78 -6.43
C LEU A 37 12.98 -2.55 -5.59
N LEU A 38 13.31 -2.89 -4.33
CA LEU A 38 12.36 -3.54 -3.43
C LEU A 38 11.07 -2.71 -3.28
N GLY A 39 11.21 -1.43 -2.92
CA GLY A 39 10.07 -0.53 -2.76
C GLY A 39 9.31 -0.32 -4.06
N LYS A 40 10.02 -0.15 -5.18
CA LYS A 40 9.43 -0.05 -6.54
C LYS A 40 8.65 -1.29 -6.97
N LYS A 41 8.85 -2.44 -6.32
CA LYS A 41 8.11 -3.69 -6.57
C LYS A 41 7.13 -4.02 -5.44
N GLY A 42 6.84 -3.07 -4.56
CA GLY A 42 5.87 -3.23 -3.47
C GLY A 42 6.38 -4.04 -2.28
N GLY A 43 7.69 -4.30 -2.20
CA GLY A 43 8.29 -4.97 -1.06
C GLY A 43 8.51 -4.02 0.11
N GLN A 44 8.21 -4.49 1.33
CA GLN A 44 8.39 -3.74 2.59
C GLN A 44 9.40 -4.39 3.54
N GLY A 45 9.93 -5.56 3.21
CA GLY A 45 10.86 -6.28 4.07
C GLY A 45 11.45 -7.51 3.37
N PHE A 46 12.37 -8.18 4.06
CA PHE A 46 13.07 -9.35 3.53
C PHE A 46 12.67 -10.64 4.26
N PRO A 47 12.63 -11.79 3.56
CA PRO A 47 12.69 -11.92 2.10
C PRO A 47 11.36 -11.53 1.43
N HIS A 48 11.44 -10.95 0.23
CA HIS A 48 10.30 -10.62 -0.62
C HIS A 48 10.39 -11.42 -1.92
N PHE A 49 9.30 -12.08 -2.31
CA PHE A 49 9.22 -12.87 -3.53
C PHE A 49 8.07 -12.35 -4.38
N ALA A 50 8.34 -12.06 -5.65
CA ALA A 50 7.36 -11.62 -6.61
C ALA A 50 7.63 -12.25 -7.97
N VAL A 51 6.56 -12.57 -8.69
CA VAL A 51 6.61 -13.00 -10.09
C VAL A 51 6.32 -11.78 -10.96
N MET A 52 7.17 -11.55 -11.96
CA MET A 52 7.09 -10.38 -12.84
C MET A 52 6.96 -10.81 -14.30
N ASN A 53 6.39 -9.95 -15.14
CA ASN A 53 6.44 -10.11 -16.59
C ASN A 53 7.79 -9.64 -17.17
N GLY A 54 7.98 -9.79 -18.48
CA GLY A 54 9.20 -9.37 -19.19
C GLY A 54 9.48 -7.86 -19.17
N GLU A 55 8.50 -7.04 -18.81
CA GLU A 55 8.64 -5.57 -18.63
C GLU A 55 9.01 -5.20 -17.18
N GLY A 56 9.13 -6.20 -16.30
CA GLY A 56 9.39 -5.99 -14.88
C GLY A 56 8.17 -5.53 -14.07
N LYS A 57 6.94 -5.64 -14.59
CA LYS A 57 5.72 -5.39 -13.81
C LYS A 57 5.37 -6.61 -12.96
N VAL A 58 5.02 -6.38 -11.70
CA VAL A 58 4.65 -7.44 -10.76
C VAL A 58 3.30 -8.03 -11.15
N LEU A 59 3.24 -9.33 -11.37
CA LEU A 59 2.00 -10.07 -11.66
C LEU A 59 1.43 -10.74 -10.41
N LYS A 60 2.32 -11.16 -9.50
CA LYS A 60 1.94 -11.80 -8.23
C LYS A 60 3.02 -11.53 -7.18
N VAL A 61 2.60 -11.08 -6.00
CA VAL A 61 3.43 -11.14 -4.79
C VAL A 61 3.14 -12.48 -4.10
N HIS A 62 4.20 -13.23 -3.78
CA HIS A 62 4.05 -14.53 -3.13
C HIS A 62 3.67 -14.35 -1.65
N GLN A 63 2.55 -14.96 -1.27
CA GLN A 63 2.01 -14.94 0.10
C GLN A 63 1.78 -16.37 0.66
N GLY A 64 2.17 -17.39 -0.10
CA GLY A 64 1.92 -18.80 0.21
C GLY A 64 3.00 -19.45 1.07
N ALA A 65 3.01 -20.78 1.05
CA ALA A 65 4.07 -21.56 1.67
C ALA A 65 5.41 -21.27 0.99
N ARG A 66 6.45 -21.05 1.79
CA ARG A 66 7.81 -20.77 1.30
C ARG A 66 8.53 -22.08 0.99
N ASP A 67 8.01 -22.80 0.00
CA ASP A 67 8.54 -24.04 -0.57
C ASP A 67 8.37 -24.05 -2.10
N VAL A 68 8.87 -25.09 -2.76
CA VAL A 68 8.87 -25.18 -4.24
C VAL A 68 7.46 -25.20 -4.81
N ASP A 69 6.51 -25.87 -4.14
CA ASP A 69 5.13 -25.94 -4.62
C ASP A 69 4.43 -24.57 -4.47
N GLY A 70 4.63 -23.87 -3.35
CA GLY A 70 4.11 -22.51 -3.18
C GLY A 70 4.70 -21.50 -4.18
N PHE A 71 5.96 -21.67 -4.60
CA PHE A 71 6.53 -20.88 -5.70
C PHE A 71 5.91 -21.25 -7.05
N ARG A 72 5.68 -22.54 -7.31
CA ARG A 72 5.03 -23.02 -8.53
C ARG A 72 3.62 -22.45 -8.65
N ASP A 73 2.84 -22.48 -7.57
CA ASP A 73 1.48 -21.91 -7.53
C ASP A 73 1.50 -20.41 -7.84
N SER A 74 2.46 -19.68 -7.26
CA SER A 74 2.61 -18.25 -7.53
C SER A 74 2.93 -17.95 -8.99
N VAL A 75 3.72 -18.81 -9.66
CA VAL A 75 4.01 -18.68 -11.10
C VAL A 75 2.81 -19.04 -11.96
N ALA A 76 2.04 -20.06 -11.57
CA ALA A 76 0.80 -20.42 -12.27
C ALA A 76 -0.21 -19.27 -12.23
N GLU A 77 -0.48 -18.71 -11.05
CA GLU A 77 -1.38 -17.56 -10.89
C GLU A 77 -0.89 -16.31 -11.64
N ALA A 78 0.43 -16.04 -11.62
CA ALA A 78 1.02 -14.96 -12.39
C ALA A 78 0.85 -15.17 -13.90
N THR A 79 0.96 -16.42 -14.37
CA THR A 79 0.75 -16.78 -15.78
C THR A 79 -0.70 -16.53 -16.19
N GLU A 80 -1.67 -16.95 -15.38
CA GLU A 80 -3.09 -16.67 -15.61
C GLU A 80 -3.37 -15.17 -15.64
N THR A 81 -2.78 -14.42 -14.70
CA THR A 81 -2.87 -12.95 -14.64
C THR A 81 -2.32 -12.30 -15.91
N SER A 82 -1.16 -12.76 -16.39
CA SER A 82 -0.53 -12.28 -17.63
C SER A 82 -1.42 -12.53 -18.85
N VAL A 83 -1.97 -13.74 -18.98
CA VAL A 83 -2.91 -14.09 -20.06
C VAL A 83 -4.16 -13.23 -20.00
N ARG A 84 -4.74 -13.04 -18.81
CA ARG A 84 -5.91 -12.19 -18.61
C ARG A 84 -5.64 -10.74 -19.01
N LEU A 85 -4.52 -10.15 -18.57
CA LEU A 85 -4.11 -8.80 -18.97
C LEU A 85 -4.00 -8.69 -20.50
N GLY A 86 -3.35 -9.67 -21.15
CA GLY A 86 -3.20 -9.70 -22.61
C GLY A 86 -4.54 -9.77 -23.35
N ASN A 87 -5.45 -10.64 -22.89
CA ASN A 87 -6.77 -10.80 -23.49
C ASN A 87 -7.62 -9.53 -23.32
N LEU A 88 -7.64 -8.94 -22.12
CA LEU A 88 -8.36 -7.71 -21.84
C LEU A 88 -7.82 -6.53 -22.65
N ALA A 89 -6.48 -6.40 -22.75
CA ALA A 89 -5.85 -5.37 -23.58
C ALA A 89 -6.20 -5.53 -25.06
N ALA A 90 -6.17 -6.76 -25.59
CA ALA A 90 -6.53 -7.03 -26.98
C ALA A 90 -8.01 -6.74 -27.27
N ALA A 91 -8.92 -7.03 -26.34
CA ALA A 91 -10.34 -6.72 -26.47
C ALA A 91 -10.60 -5.21 -26.35
N ALA A 92 -10.00 -4.53 -25.37
CA ALA A 92 -10.09 -3.09 -25.19
C ALA A 92 -9.59 -2.32 -26.42
N ALA A 93 -8.48 -2.75 -27.03
CA ALA A 93 -7.94 -2.17 -28.26
C ALA A 93 -8.89 -2.30 -29.46
N LYS A 94 -9.83 -3.26 -29.44
CA LYS A 94 -10.89 -3.42 -30.44
C LYS A 94 -12.16 -2.61 -30.11
N GLY A 95 -12.14 -1.82 -29.04
CA GLY A 95 -13.25 -0.97 -28.62
C GLY A 95 -14.20 -1.60 -27.60
N ASP A 96 -13.86 -2.76 -27.02
CA ASP A 96 -14.65 -3.37 -25.95
C ASP A 96 -14.50 -2.55 -24.65
N LYS A 97 -15.55 -1.80 -24.31
CA LYS A 97 -15.60 -0.95 -23.11
C LYS A 97 -15.61 -1.75 -21.80
N ALA A 98 -16.23 -2.92 -21.79
CA ALA A 98 -16.26 -3.77 -20.59
C ALA A 98 -14.86 -4.32 -20.32
N ALA A 99 -14.16 -4.80 -21.35
CA ALA A 99 -12.78 -5.24 -21.24
C ALA A 99 -11.83 -4.10 -20.84
N ALA A 100 -12.02 -2.89 -21.38
CA ALA A 100 -11.24 -1.71 -21.01
C ALA A 100 -11.40 -1.36 -19.52
N LYS A 101 -12.64 -1.43 -19.01
CA LYS A 101 -12.93 -1.20 -17.59
C LYS A 101 -12.31 -2.26 -16.69
N GLU A 102 -12.45 -3.53 -17.06
CA GLU A 102 -11.85 -4.64 -16.30
C GLU A 102 -10.32 -4.58 -16.31
N LEU A 103 -9.71 -4.26 -17.46
CA LEU A 103 -8.27 -4.04 -17.57
C LEU A 103 -7.79 -2.95 -16.62
N PHE A 104 -8.49 -1.82 -16.58
CA PHE A 104 -8.16 -0.70 -15.69
C PHE A 104 -8.17 -1.12 -14.22
N PHE A 105 -9.24 -1.80 -13.76
CA PHE A 105 -9.31 -2.24 -12.36
C PHE A 105 -8.25 -3.29 -12.03
N LEU A 106 -7.94 -4.21 -12.95
CA LEU A 106 -6.87 -5.20 -12.75
C LEU A 106 -5.49 -4.53 -12.67
N GLN A 107 -5.21 -3.57 -13.55
CA GLN A 107 -3.96 -2.80 -13.50
C GLN A 107 -3.84 -1.97 -12.21
N LEU A 108 -4.95 -1.40 -11.75
CA LEU A 108 -5.00 -0.67 -10.49
C LEU A 108 -4.71 -1.58 -9.29
N GLU A 109 -5.28 -2.79 -9.27
CA GLU A 109 -5.04 -3.79 -8.22
C GLU A 109 -3.60 -4.29 -8.18
N LEU A 110 -3.00 -4.48 -9.36
CA LEU A 110 -1.61 -4.91 -9.49
C LEU A 110 -0.60 -3.76 -9.25
N GLY A 111 -1.07 -2.53 -9.02
CA GLY A 111 -0.20 -1.35 -8.88
C GLY A 111 0.56 -1.01 -10.17
N HIS A 112 -0.03 -1.29 -11.34
CA HIS A 112 0.56 -0.98 -12.65
C HIS A 112 0.27 0.44 -13.13
N LEU A 113 -0.50 1.21 -12.36
CA LEU A 113 -0.88 2.58 -12.65
C LEU A 113 -0.39 3.49 -11.53
N GLU A 114 0.25 4.59 -11.92
CA GLU A 114 0.48 5.71 -11.02
C GLU A 114 -0.84 6.45 -10.75
N TYR A 115 -0.96 7.15 -9.61
CA TYR A 115 -2.20 7.84 -9.22
C TYR A 115 -2.72 8.76 -10.32
N GLY A 116 -1.87 9.64 -10.87
CA GLY A 116 -2.26 10.56 -11.95
C GLY A 116 -2.74 9.83 -13.21
N GLN A 117 -2.10 8.72 -13.58
CA GLN A 117 -2.53 7.89 -14.72
C GLN A 117 -3.89 7.24 -14.44
N ALA A 118 -4.10 6.74 -13.23
CA ALA A 118 -5.35 6.11 -12.83
C ALA A 118 -6.51 7.12 -12.82
N VAL A 119 -6.28 8.35 -12.34
CA VAL A 119 -7.26 9.45 -12.37
C VAL A 119 -7.65 9.77 -13.81
N GLU A 120 -6.69 9.98 -14.71
CA GLU A 120 -7.02 10.33 -16.11
C GLU A 120 -7.71 9.17 -16.85
N ALA A 121 -7.25 7.94 -16.66
CA ALA A 121 -7.88 6.77 -17.25
C ALA A 121 -9.33 6.59 -16.77
N SER A 122 -9.61 6.84 -15.49
CA SER A 122 -10.95 6.69 -14.92
C SER A 122 -12.00 7.60 -15.55
N LYS A 123 -11.60 8.80 -16.01
CA LYS A 123 -12.50 9.77 -16.66
C LYS A 123 -13.06 9.26 -17.99
N GLN A 124 -12.40 8.30 -18.61
CA GLN A 124 -12.80 7.71 -19.89
C GLN A 124 -13.69 6.47 -19.72
N LEU A 125 -13.94 6.04 -18.49
CA LEU A 125 -14.72 4.85 -18.17
C LEU A 125 -16.15 5.20 -17.76
N ASP A 126 -17.08 4.35 -18.20
CA ASP A 126 -18.46 4.39 -17.72
C ASP A 126 -18.58 3.53 -16.46
N LEU A 127 -18.58 4.19 -15.31
CA LEU A 127 -18.55 3.56 -13.99
C LEU A 127 -19.92 3.67 -13.30
N SER A 128 -20.39 2.57 -12.71
CA SER A 128 -21.52 2.59 -11.78
C SER A 128 -21.17 3.37 -10.51
N ASP A 129 -22.17 3.71 -9.70
CA ASP A 129 -21.93 4.43 -8.45
C ASP A 129 -21.17 3.57 -7.43
N GLU A 130 -21.43 2.26 -7.41
CA GLU A 130 -20.65 1.29 -6.63
C GLU A 130 -19.19 1.25 -7.09
N GLU A 131 -18.96 1.22 -8.41
CA GLU A 131 -17.61 1.23 -8.99
C GLU A 131 -16.87 2.53 -8.69
N LYS A 132 -17.53 3.69 -8.75
CA LYS A 132 -16.95 4.99 -8.35
C LYS A 132 -16.55 4.99 -6.88
N SER A 133 -17.41 4.46 -6.01
CA SER A 133 -17.13 4.37 -4.58
C SER A 133 -15.92 3.46 -4.31
N GLY A 134 -15.87 2.28 -4.93
CA GLY A 134 -14.74 1.36 -4.83
C GLY A 134 -13.45 1.95 -5.41
N LEU A 135 -13.55 2.68 -6.52
CA LEU A 135 -12.43 3.33 -7.16
C LEU A 135 -11.82 4.43 -6.27
N LYS A 136 -12.64 5.23 -5.59
CA LYS A 136 -12.15 6.31 -4.70
C LYS A 136 -11.13 5.78 -3.69
N GLY A 137 -11.42 4.66 -3.03
CA GLY A 137 -10.53 4.06 -2.05
C GLY A 137 -9.24 3.46 -2.64
N ARG A 138 -9.34 2.90 -3.86
CA ARG A 138 -8.16 2.40 -4.60
C ARG A 138 -7.27 3.54 -5.09
N LEU A 139 -7.85 4.65 -5.55
CA LEU A 139 -7.11 5.86 -5.91
C LEU A 139 -6.45 6.49 -4.68
N ALA A 140 -7.15 6.52 -3.53
CA ALA A 140 -6.54 6.96 -2.27
C ALA A 140 -5.35 6.09 -1.88
N THR A 141 -5.42 4.77 -2.09
CA THR A 141 -4.29 3.84 -1.88
C THR A 141 -3.08 4.20 -2.75
N LEU A 142 -3.28 4.47 -4.05
CA LEU A 142 -2.20 4.92 -4.92
C LEU A 142 -1.61 6.27 -4.47
N LYS A 143 -2.45 7.22 -4.10
CA LYS A 143 -2.02 8.54 -3.63
C LYS A 143 -1.20 8.45 -2.35
N VAL A 144 -1.59 7.59 -1.41
CA VAL A 144 -0.77 7.30 -0.20
C VAL A 144 0.59 6.74 -0.60
N ASN A 145 0.65 5.76 -1.48
CA ASN A 145 1.91 5.18 -1.93
C ASN A 145 2.82 6.19 -2.63
N GLU A 146 2.26 7.05 -3.50
CA GLU A 146 2.99 8.12 -4.17
C GLU A 146 3.59 9.09 -3.15
N VAL A 147 2.79 9.55 -2.17
CA VAL A 147 3.27 10.41 -1.08
C VAL A 147 4.41 9.74 -0.32
N LEU A 148 4.28 8.47 0.04
CA LEU A 148 5.29 7.73 0.80
C LEU A 148 6.57 7.44 0.00
N SER A 149 6.49 7.31 -1.32
CA SER A 149 7.64 6.95 -2.17
C SER A 149 8.80 7.96 -2.11
N GLY A 150 8.50 9.22 -1.78
CA GLY A 150 9.49 10.29 -1.63
C GLY A 150 10.03 10.48 -0.21
N ILE A 151 9.46 9.78 0.79
CA ILE A 151 9.78 10.02 2.20
C ILE A 151 10.94 9.12 2.62
N LYS A 152 12.01 9.73 3.14
CA LYS A 152 13.21 9.02 3.59
C LYS A 152 13.43 9.13 5.09
N THR A 153 12.86 10.17 5.71
CA THR A 153 13.05 10.49 7.12
C THR A 153 11.74 10.63 7.87
N ARG A 154 11.82 10.51 9.20
CA ARG A 154 10.68 10.77 10.08
C ARG A 154 10.22 12.23 10.01
N ASP A 155 11.15 13.17 9.86
CA ASP A 155 10.80 14.59 9.81
C ASP A 155 10.05 14.93 8.51
N GLU A 156 10.50 14.40 7.36
CA GLU A 156 9.75 14.49 6.10
C GLU A 156 8.37 13.85 6.23
N PHE A 157 8.28 12.70 6.92
CA PHE A 157 6.99 12.05 7.15
C PHE A 157 6.02 12.95 7.91
N MET A 158 6.47 13.57 9.01
CA MET A 158 5.62 14.44 9.83
C MET A 158 5.28 15.78 9.16
N THR A 159 6.18 16.32 8.32
CA THR A 159 6.01 17.64 7.68
C THR A 159 5.36 17.57 6.31
N VAL A 160 5.39 16.42 5.63
CA VAL A 160 4.85 16.24 4.27
C VAL A 160 3.73 15.20 4.25
N ALA A 161 4.00 13.97 4.68
CA ALA A 161 3.07 12.87 4.50
C ALA A 161 1.85 12.96 5.43
N ALA A 162 2.07 13.15 6.73
CA ALA A 162 0.97 13.18 7.70
C ALA A 162 -0.05 14.33 7.44
N PRO A 163 0.35 15.59 7.16
CA PRO A 163 -0.61 16.63 6.76
C PRO A 163 -1.34 16.30 5.45
N ALA A 164 -0.65 15.69 4.48
CA ALA A 164 -1.29 15.25 3.23
C ALA A 164 -2.38 14.20 3.50
N PHE A 165 -2.15 13.27 4.43
CA PHE A 165 -3.14 12.27 4.83
C PHE A 165 -4.35 12.89 5.55
N VAL A 166 -4.15 13.93 6.36
CA VAL A 166 -5.26 14.69 6.96
C VAL A 166 -6.12 15.30 5.86
N LYS A 167 -5.52 15.96 4.87
CA LYS A 167 -6.24 16.55 3.75
C LYS A 167 -7.01 15.49 2.95
N MET A 168 -6.38 14.35 2.68
CA MET A 168 -7.05 13.23 2.01
C MET A 168 -8.27 12.75 2.80
N ALA A 169 -8.14 12.58 4.11
CA ALA A 169 -9.26 12.18 4.97
C ALA A 169 -10.39 13.24 5.00
N ASP A 170 -10.07 14.53 5.02
CA ASP A 170 -11.03 15.63 4.92
C ASP A 170 -11.81 15.58 3.57
N GLU A 171 -11.15 15.18 2.49
CA GLU A 171 -11.74 14.96 1.16
C GLU A 171 -12.45 13.59 1.04
N GLY A 172 -12.42 12.78 2.10
CA GLY A 172 -12.97 11.43 2.15
C GLY A 172 -12.22 10.42 1.26
N GLU A 173 -10.96 10.71 0.92
CA GLU A 173 -10.04 9.83 0.20
C GLU A 173 -9.33 8.91 1.19
N ILE A 174 -9.99 7.82 1.58
CA ILE A 174 -9.48 6.86 2.56
C ILE A 174 -8.94 5.63 1.81
N PRO A 175 -7.68 5.19 2.04
CA PRO A 175 -7.15 4.01 1.39
C PRO A 175 -7.95 2.76 1.77
N THR A 176 -8.08 1.81 0.85
CA THR A 176 -8.75 0.51 1.12
C THR A 176 -7.78 -0.60 1.46
N ASN A 177 -6.48 -0.39 1.24
CA ASN A 177 -5.46 -1.36 1.60
C ASN A 177 -5.33 -1.44 3.14
N GLU A 178 -5.54 -2.64 3.70
CA GLU A 178 -5.48 -2.89 5.14
C GLU A 178 -4.11 -2.57 5.77
N ASP A 179 -3.02 -2.85 5.05
CA ASP A 179 -1.66 -2.56 5.49
C ASP A 179 -1.39 -1.05 5.59
N LEU A 180 -2.12 -0.23 4.82
CA LEU A 180 -1.99 1.23 4.84
C LEU A 180 -3.01 1.89 5.78
N LEU A 181 -4.15 1.26 6.05
CA LEU A 181 -5.23 1.86 6.83
C LEU A 181 -4.78 2.26 8.25
N GLN A 182 -4.13 1.35 8.98
CA GLN A 182 -3.65 1.65 10.33
C GLN A 182 -2.56 2.76 10.32
N PRO A 183 -1.48 2.66 9.52
CA PRO A 183 -0.49 3.73 9.42
C PRO A 183 -1.07 5.07 8.99
N PHE A 184 -2.04 5.07 8.08
CA PHE A 184 -2.72 6.28 7.59
C PHE A 184 -3.44 7.04 8.69
N TRP A 185 -4.12 6.35 9.62
CA TRP A 185 -4.79 7.02 10.74
C TRP A 185 -3.86 7.34 11.90
N ILE A 186 -2.90 6.46 12.23
CA ILE A 186 -1.94 6.71 13.32
C ILE A 186 -1.11 7.97 13.02
N SER A 187 -0.65 8.12 11.79
CA SER A 187 0.14 9.29 11.39
C SER A 187 -0.62 10.61 11.48
N GLN A 188 -1.89 10.63 11.10
CA GLN A 188 -2.76 11.80 11.29
C GLN A 188 -2.93 12.14 12.77
N MET A 189 -3.11 11.13 13.62
CA MET A 189 -3.22 11.32 15.07
C MET A 189 -1.93 11.87 15.68
N ASP A 190 -0.77 11.32 15.29
CA ASP A 190 0.54 11.81 15.75
C ASP A 190 0.82 13.25 15.28
N TRP A 191 0.43 13.59 14.05
CA TRP A 191 0.53 14.96 13.54
C TRP A 191 -0.40 15.91 14.29
N ALA A 192 -1.64 15.49 14.52
CA ALA A 192 -2.63 16.28 15.24
C ALA A 192 -2.22 16.55 16.70
N GLU A 193 -1.52 15.61 17.33
CA GLU A 193 -0.93 15.82 18.66
C GLU A 193 0.11 16.95 18.65
N GLN A 194 0.98 16.98 17.63
CA GLN A 194 2.02 18.01 17.48
C GLN A 194 1.42 19.39 17.19
N GLU A 195 0.41 19.44 16.32
CA GLU A 195 -0.27 20.67 15.93
C GLU A 195 -1.36 21.12 16.93
N LYS A 196 -1.56 20.36 18.01
CA LYS A 196 -2.66 20.54 18.97
C LYS A 196 -4.05 20.56 18.29
N ASP A 197 -4.24 19.86 17.16
CA ASP A 197 -5.53 19.76 16.44
C ASP A 197 -6.42 18.66 17.05
N VAL A 198 -7.21 19.04 18.05
CA VAL A 198 -8.15 18.15 18.75
C VAL A 198 -9.12 17.45 17.80
N ARG A 199 -9.58 18.14 16.74
CA ARG A 199 -10.58 17.61 15.81
C ARG A 199 -10.00 16.43 15.02
N VAL A 200 -8.81 16.59 14.47
CA VAL A 200 -8.14 15.54 13.70
C VAL A 200 -7.73 14.37 14.61
N PHE A 201 -7.20 14.67 15.80
CA PHE A 201 -6.82 13.66 16.78
C PHE A 201 -8.02 12.78 17.15
N ARG A 202 -9.15 13.41 17.54
CA ARG A 202 -10.38 12.70 17.92
C ARG A 202 -10.90 11.82 16.79
N ARG A 203 -11.00 12.36 15.57
CA ARG A 203 -11.44 11.59 14.39
C ARG A 203 -10.58 10.35 14.16
N ALA A 204 -9.26 10.51 14.14
CA ALA A 204 -8.34 9.40 13.88
C ALA A 204 -8.44 8.33 14.98
N LEU A 205 -8.54 8.75 16.25
CA LEU A 205 -8.73 7.86 17.38
C LEU A 205 -10.04 7.07 17.27
N GLU A 206 -11.17 7.73 17.01
CA GLU A 206 -12.49 7.08 16.86
C GLU A 206 -12.50 6.04 15.73
N VAL A 207 -11.87 6.35 14.59
CA VAL A 207 -11.76 5.40 13.47
C VAL A 207 -10.90 4.19 13.86
N LEU A 208 -9.74 4.42 14.49
CA LEU A 208 -8.87 3.34 14.94
C LEU A 208 -9.53 2.46 16.01
N GLU A 209 -10.27 3.05 16.95
CA GLU A 209 -11.02 2.31 17.96
C GLU A 209 -12.13 1.46 17.33
N LYS A 210 -12.84 1.98 16.34
CA LYS A 210 -13.85 1.20 15.61
C LYS A 210 -13.22 -0.01 14.89
N MET A 211 -12.01 0.14 14.37
CA MET A 211 -11.31 -0.92 13.63
C MET A 211 -10.64 -1.95 14.54
N PHE A 212 -10.05 -1.51 15.66
CA PHE A 212 -9.13 -2.32 16.44
C PHE A 212 -9.39 -2.30 17.96
N GLY A 213 -10.43 -1.61 18.43
CA GLY A 213 -10.72 -1.44 19.86
C GLY A 213 -10.95 -2.74 20.62
N ASP A 214 -11.50 -3.75 19.93
CA ASP A 214 -11.73 -5.09 20.50
C ASP A 214 -10.45 -5.94 20.58
N ASN A 215 -9.33 -5.50 19.99
CA ASN A 215 -8.06 -6.21 20.07
C ASN A 215 -7.42 -6.01 21.46
N PRO A 216 -7.29 -7.07 22.30
CA PRO A 216 -6.75 -6.93 23.66
C PRO A 216 -5.31 -6.38 23.68
N ARG A 217 -4.55 -6.60 22.61
CA ARG A 217 -3.17 -6.09 22.48
C ARG A 217 -3.13 -4.58 22.25
N ALA A 218 -4.20 -3.99 21.73
CA ALA A 218 -4.30 -2.57 21.44
C ALA A 218 -4.84 -1.75 22.62
N LYS A 219 -5.38 -2.38 23.67
CA LYS A 219 -5.97 -1.69 24.83
C LYS A 219 -5.05 -0.61 25.41
N ARG A 220 -3.80 -0.96 25.72
CA ARG A 220 -2.82 -0.01 26.30
C ARG A 220 -2.48 1.14 25.34
N PHE A 221 -2.58 0.91 24.03
CA PHE A 221 -2.39 1.97 23.04
C PHE A 221 -3.57 2.95 23.12
N PHE A 222 -4.81 2.46 23.07
CA PHE A 222 -6.01 3.32 23.13
C PHE A 222 -6.15 4.06 24.44
N ASP A 223 -5.88 3.41 25.58
CA ASP A 223 -5.93 4.07 26.90
C ASP A 223 -5.01 5.31 26.93
N ARG A 224 -3.76 5.18 26.46
CA ARG A 224 -2.83 6.32 26.36
C ARG A 224 -3.31 7.40 25.40
N ARG A 225 -3.90 7.04 24.27
CA ARG A 225 -4.38 8.03 23.29
C ARG A 225 -5.59 8.79 23.78
N ARG A 226 -6.47 8.18 24.59
CA ARG A 226 -7.54 8.89 25.29
C ARG A 226 -7.00 9.90 26.29
N GLU A 227 -5.98 9.54 27.08
CA GLU A 227 -5.32 10.48 28.00
C GLU A 227 -4.70 11.68 27.25
N VAL A 228 -4.14 11.47 26.05
CA VAL A 228 -3.64 12.57 25.21
C VAL A 228 -4.80 13.44 24.73
N LEU A 229 -5.90 12.85 24.25
CA LEU A 229 -7.07 13.61 23.82
C LEU A 229 -7.63 14.47 24.96
N GLU A 230 -7.78 13.92 26.17
CA GLU A 230 -8.22 14.67 27.35
C GLU A 230 -7.31 15.85 27.66
N LYS A 231 -5.98 15.67 27.53
CA LYS A 231 -5.02 16.77 27.71
C LYS A 231 -5.10 17.83 26.61
N LEU A 232 -5.29 17.42 25.36
CA LEU A 232 -5.47 18.37 24.25
C LEU A 232 -6.78 19.16 24.39
N GLU A 233 -7.84 18.53 24.91
CA GLU A 233 -9.13 19.17 25.19
C GLU A 233 -9.07 20.08 26.42
N GLY A 234 -8.32 19.70 27.46
CA GLY A 234 -8.15 20.47 28.70
C GLY A 234 -7.08 21.56 28.65
N GLY A 235 -6.07 21.43 27.77
CA GLY A 235 -4.93 22.33 27.64
C GLY A 235 -5.21 23.66 26.95
N GLY A 236 -6.48 23.98 26.66
CA GLY A 236 -6.91 25.31 26.23
C GLY A 236 -7.08 26.32 27.38
N ALA A 237 -6.71 25.97 28.61
CA ALA A 237 -6.95 26.80 29.81
C ALA A 237 -5.69 27.26 30.58
N ASP A 238 -4.48 26.78 30.26
CA ASP A 238 -3.29 27.01 31.11
C ASP A 238 -2.06 27.53 30.35
N GLU A 239 -2.21 28.53 29.47
CA GLU A 239 -1.09 29.35 28.97
C GLU A 239 -1.49 30.85 28.96
N ASP A 240 -1.59 31.44 30.15
CA ASP A 240 -1.40 32.88 30.42
C ASP A 240 -1.25 33.06 31.94
N GLY A 241 -0.06 32.72 32.46
CA GLY A 241 0.21 32.74 33.89
C GLY A 241 1.69 32.59 34.23
N GLU A 242 2.57 33.24 33.48
CA GLU A 242 3.91 33.57 33.97
C GLU A 242 3.91 35.03 34.43
N GLU A 243 3.86 35.21 35.76
CA GLU A 243 4.37 36.40 36.47
C GLU A 243 5.90 36.34 36.59
#